data_AF-A0A258LSU1-F1
#
_entry.id   AF-A0A258LSU1-F1
#
_cell.length_a   1.000
_cell.length_b   1.000
_cell.length_c   1.000
_cell.angle_alpha   90.00
_cell.angle_beta   90.00
_cell.angle_gamma   90.00
#
_symmetry.space_group_name_H-M   'P 1'
#
loop_
_entity.id
_entity.type
_entity.pdbx_description
1 polymer ?
#
loop_
_entity_poly.entity_id
_entity_poly.type
_entity_poly.pdbx_seq_one_letter_code
_entity_poly.pdbx_strand_id
1 'polypeptide(L)' 'MSSSDDLHSERAIKLLDIVHDLHGADKRYPYENIPFSSNEDGAITLSPSLMAELKKDENQDLMSWAHDNIAKLFK' A
#
# COMPACT_ATOMS: atom_id res chain seq x y z
N MET A 1 14.95 11.46 -18.46
CA MET A 1 14.19 10.19 -18.48
C MET A 1 14.25 9.65 -17.07
N SER A 2 13.15 9.68 -16.32
CA SER A 2 13.10 8.96 -15.04
C SER A 2 13.07 7.47 -15.38
N SER A 3 13.94 6.68 -14.77
CA SER A 3 14.03 5.25 -15.04
C SER A 3 12.78 4.57 -14.47
N SER A 4 12.34 3.45 -15.05
CA SER A 4 11.21 2.68 -14.51
C SER A 4 11.39 2.32 -13.02
N ASP A 5 12.65 2.17 -12.61
CA ASP A 5 13.05 1.81 -11.25
C ASP A 5 12.92 2.99 -10.28
N ASP A 6 13.10 4.22 -10.76
CA ASP A 6 12.92 5.44 -9.98
C ASP A 6 11.43 5.62 -9.65
N LEU A 7 10.56 5.44 -10.65
CA LEU A 7 9.10 5.52 -10.45
C LEU A 7 8.56 4.39 -9.54
N HIS A 8 9.12 3.19 -9.63
CA HIS A 8 8.77 2.10 -8.73
C HIS A 8 9.14 2.44 -7.28
N SER A 9 10.36 2.95 -7.08
CA SER A 9 10.87 3.31 -5.76
C SER A 9 10.10 4.48 -5.15
N GLU A 10 9.79 5.52 -5.93
CA GLU A 10 8.97 6.65 -5.49
C GLU A 10 7.59 6.21 -5.00
N ARG A 11 6.91 5.33 -5.74
CA ARG A 11 5.60 4.81 -5.36
C ARG A 11 5.68 3.90 -4.14
N ALA A 12 6.72 3.07 -4.04
CA ALA A 12 6.94 2.23 -2.87
C ALA A 12 7.15 3.08 -1.60
N ILE A 13 8.00 4.11 -1.67
CA ILE A 13 8.25 5.04 -0.56
C ILE A 13 6.94 5.74 -0.16
N LYS A 14 6.21 6.30 -1.13
CA LYS A 14 4.96 7.00 -0.86
C LYS A 14 3.91 6.11 -0.20
N LEU A 15 3.81 4.84 -0.63
CA LEU A 15 2.91 3.88 0.00
C LEU A 15 3.36 3.55 1.43
N LEU A 16 4.66 3.38 1.67
CA LEU A 16 5.21 3.13 3.00
C LEU A 16 5.00 4.32 3.94
N ASP A 17 5.13 5.55 3.45
CA ASP A 17 4.87 6.77 4.23
C ASP A 17 3.40 6.83 4.65
N ILE A 18 2.45 6.57 3.74
CA ILE A 18 1.01 6.50 4.06
C ILE A 18 0.75 5.43 5.14
N VAL A 19 1.34 4.24 4.99
CA VAL A 19 1.16 3.16 5.97
C VAL A 19 1.78 3.53 7.32
N HIS A 20 2.95 4.17 7.32
CA HIS A 20 3.59 4.68 8.52
C HIS A 20 2.77 5.78 9.20
N ASP A 21 2.14 6.68 8.46
CA ASP A 21 1.29 7.72 9.03
C ASP A 21 0.01 7.14 9.65
N LEU A 22 -0.54 6.09 9.05
CA LEU A 22 -1.72 5.39 9.57
C LEU A 22 -1.43 4.55 10.81
N HIS A 23 -0.27 3.89 10.87
CA HIS A 23 0.00 2.82 11.85
C HIS A 23 1.30 2.99 12.65
N GLY A 24 2.15 3.97 12.35
CA GLY A 24 3.47 4.14 12.98
C GLY A 24 3.41 4.45 14.47
N ALA A 25 2.28 4.95 14.95
CA ALA A 25 2.02 5.13 16.39
C ALA A 25 1.44 3.87 17.08
N ASP A 26 1.03 2.84 16.31
CA ASP A 26 0.47 1.61 16.85
C ASP A 26 1.58 0.59 17.15
N LYS A 27 1.78 0.31 18.45
CA LYS A 27 2.78 -0.65 18.91
C LYS A 27 2.54 -2.09 18.44
N ARG A 28 1.33 -2.39 17.96
CA ARG A 28 0.95 -3.72 17.45
C ARG A 28 1.20 -3.87 15.95
N TYR A 29 1.58 -2.80 15.26
CA TYR A 29 2.06 -2.86 13.89
C TYR A 29 3.51 -3.40 13.85
N PRO A 30 3.88 -4.26 12.87
CA PRO A 30 3.06 -4.77 11.77
C PRO A 30 2.31 -6.07 12.09
N TYR A 31 2.40 -6.63 13.29
CA TYR A 31 1.96 -8.01 13.54
C TYR A 31 0.44 -8.19 13.62
N GLU A 32 -0.31 -7.22 14.16
CA GLU A 32 -1.77 -7.35 14.34
C GLU A 32 -2.59 -6.46 13.40
N ASN A 33 -2.01 -5.35 12.93
CA ASN A 33 -2.74 -4.28 12.22
C ASN A 33 -2.14 -4.00 10.83
N ILE A 34 -1.93 -5.06 10.04
CA ILE A 34 -1.54 -4.91 8.63
C ILE A 34 -2.68 -4.22 7.87
N PRO A 35 -2.40 -3.18 7.05
CA PRO A 35 -3.43 -2.39 6.38
C PRO A 35 -4.04 -3.07 5.15
N PHE A 36 -3.89 -4.39 5.01
CA PHE A 36 -4.46 -5.20 3.94
C PHE A 36 -4.57 -6.66 4.39
N SER A 37 -5.41 -7.43 3.70
CA SER A 37 -5.55 -8.88 3.87
C SER A 37 -5.57 -9.57 2.51
N SER A 38 -4.99 -10.77 2.42
CA SER A 38 -5.13 -11.66 1.27
C SER A 38 -6.15 -12.77 1.56
N ASN A 39 -6.99 -13.11 0.60
CA ASN A 39 -7.82 -14.33 0.68
C ASN A 39 -7.07 -15.56 0.15
N GLU A 40 -7.71 -16.74 0.19
CA GLU A 40 -7.14 -18.01 -0.29
C GLU A 40 -6.80 -18.01 -1.80
N ASP A 41 -7.46 -17.14 -2.57
CA ASP A 41 -7.22 -16.95 -4.01
C ASP A 41 -6.09 -15.94 -4.31
N GLY A 42 -5.44 -15.40 -3.27
CA GLY A 42 -4.41 -14.36 -3.39
C GLY A 42 -4.96 -12.98 -3.79
N ALA A 43 -6.28 -12.77 -3.71
CA ALA A 43 -6.89 -11.47 -3.90
C ALA A 43 -6.67 -10.59 -2.67
N ILE A 44 -6.22 -9.36 -2.90
CA ILE A 44 -5.90 -8.39 -1.85
C ILE A 44 -7.12 -7.51 -1.58
N THR A 45 -7.47 -7.37 -0.30
CA THR A 45 -8.41 -6.37 0.18
C THR A 45 -7.67 -5.36 1.03
N LEU A 46 -7.68 -4.09 0.63
CA LEU A 46 -7.09 -3.01 1.41
C LEU A 46 -8.02 -2.62 2.56
N SER A 47 -7.44 -2.29 3.71
CA SER A 47 -8.19 -1.78 4.85
C SER A 47 -8.93 -0.47 4.50
N PRO A 48 -10.05 -0.15 5.17
CA PRO A 48 -10.78 1.09 4.92
C PRO A 48 -9.93 2.36 5.09
N SER A 49 -9.01 2.37 6.06
CA SER A 49 -8.10 3.50 6.31
C SER A 49 -7.11 3.70 5.17
N LEU A 50 -6.45 2.62 4.72
CA LEU A 50 -5.53 2.69 3.58
C LEU A 50 -6.28 3.07 2.30
N MET A 51 -7.47 2.51 2.08
CA MET A 51 -8.29 2.85 0.91
C MET A 51 -8.75 4.32 0.93
N ALA A 52 -9.02 4.91 2.10
CA ALA A 52 -9.38 6.32 2.20
C ALA A 52 -8.20 7.23 1.80
N GLU A 53 -6.99 6.91 2.24
CA GLU A 53 -5.77 7.65 1.87
C GLU A 53 -5.45 7.54 0.38
N LEU A 54 -5.58 6.35 -0.20
CA LEU A 54 -5.32 6.11 -1.63
C LEU A 54 -6.36 6.76 -2.56
N LYS A 55 -7.55 7.08 -2.05
CA LYS A 55 -8.61 7.77 -2.81
C LYS A 55 -8.41 9.28 -2.91
N LYS A 56 -7.48 9.88 -2.14
CA LYS A 56 -7.15 11.30 -2.25
C LYS A 56 -6.60 11.60 -3.64
N ASP A 57 -6.91 12.78 -4.16
CA ASP A 57 -6.55 13.19 -5.53
C ASP A 57 -5.02 13.09 -5.78
N GLU A 58 -4.23 13.38 -4.76
CA GLU A 58 -2.76 13.28 -4.79
C GLU A 58 -2.22 11.85 -4.87
N ASN A 59 -3.05 10.82 -4.65
CA ASN A 59 -2.68 9.40 -4.58
C ASN A 59 -3.38 8.53 -5.65
N GLN A 60 -4.10 9.14 -6.59
CA GLN A 60 -4.85 8.42 -7.62
C GLN A 60 -3.98 7.43 -8.42
N ASP A 61 -2.74 7.81 -8.73
CA ASP A 61 -1.80 6.95 -9.46
C ASP A 61 -1.28 5.79 -8.60
N LEU A 62 -1.30 5.96 -7.27
CA LEU A 62 -0.83 4.99 -6.30
C LEU A 62 -1.87 3.90 -6.03
N MET A 63 -3.18 4.17 -6.15
CA MET A 63 -4.23 3.21 -5.83
C MET A 63 -4.13 1.93 -6.66
N SER A 64 -4.08 2.04 -7.98
CA SER A 64 -3.95 0.90 -8.89
C SER A 64 -2.60 0.19 -8.69
N TRP A 65 -1.53 0.98 -8.57
CA TRP A 65 -0.18 0.46 -8.38
C TRP A 65 -0.03 -0.32 -7.06
N ALA A 66 -0.58 0.17 -5.95
CA ALA A 66 -0.51 -0.46 -4.65
C ALA A 66 -1.23 -1.82 -4.67
N HIS A 67 -2.42 -1.87 -5.26
CA HIS A 67 -3.18 -3.12 -5.40
C HIS A 67 -2.40 -4.18 -6.19
N ASP A 68 -1.85 -3.80 -7.35
CA ASP A 68 -1.10 -4.71 -8.21
C ASP A 68 0.20 -5.21 -7.55
N ASN A 69 0.93 -4.34 -6.86
CA ASN A 69 2.24 -4.71 -6.30
C ASN A 69 2.12 -5.44 -4.97
N ILE A 70 1.13 -5.14 -4.12
CA ILE A 70 0.87 -5.94 -2.93
C ILE A 70 0.44 -7.35 -3.33
N ALA A 71 -0.42 -7.50 -4.36
CA ALA A 71 -0.85 -8.81 -4.83
C ALA A 71 0.31 -9.70 -5.33
N LYS A 72 1.40 -9.10 -5.84
CA LYS A 72 2.60 -9.84 -6.27
C LYS A 72 3.38 -10.45 -5.11
N LEU A 73 3.21 -9.96 -3.87
CA LEU A 73 3.90 -10.53 -2.69
C LEU A 73 3.36 -11.90 -2.30
N PHE A 74 2.19 -12.28 -2.81
CA PHE A 74 1.46 -13.50 -2.45
C PHE A 74 1.31 -14.48 -3.62
N LYS A 75 2.01 -14.24 -4.73
CA LYS A 75 1.99 -15.07 -5.95
C LYS A 75 3.35 -15.68 -6.24
#